data_AF-A0A961JPS3-F1
#
_entry.id   AF-A0A961JPS3-F1
#
_cell.length_a   1.000
_cell.length_b   1.000
_cell.length_c   1.000
_cell.angle_alpha   90.00
_cell.angle_beta   90.00
_cell.angle_gamma   90.00
#
_symmetry.space_group_name_H-M   'P 1'
#
loop_
_entity.id
_entity.type
_entity.pdbx_description
1 polymer ?
#
loop_
_entity_poly.entity_id
_entity_poly.type
_entity_poly.pdbx_seq_one_letter_code
_entity_poly.pdbx_strand_id
1 'polypeptide(L)'
;GGQNDIGTEARADLGALRTREMERACDVLDMRMYWHSETADDPITDFGFSKSGVETLGKWGHARTLARFVEIVRTEKPDILVPTFLDVPGQHGHHRAMTQAAHEVMAAAADPEFASNLPPWQVAKLYLPATSGAGQAYDDDLPPPPATLTIDGSGRDPVSGWGWNRIGQQSRAYHRTQGMGRWVGLDEGADWKLHLAETHVPGPDTSLSAGLPADL
;
A
#
# COMPACT_ATOMS: atom_id res chain seq x y z
N GLY A 1 10.37 -9.69 6.44
CA GLY A 1 10.13 -10.78 7.41
C GLY A 1 10.68 -12.11 6.93
N GLY A 2 10.99 -13.02 7.84
CA GLY A 2 11.67 -14.30 7.54
C GLY A 2 10.78 -15.54 7.38
N GLN A 3 9.45 -15.42 7.43
CA GLN A 3 8.55 -16.57 7.25
C GLN A 3 8.67 -17.19 5.84
N ASN A 4 8.76 -18.52 5.75
CA ASN A 4 8.70 -19.27 4.50
C ASN A 4 7.96 -20.59 4.72
N ASP A 5 6.69 -20.67 4.32
CA ASP A 5 5.83 -21.83 4.59
C ASP A 5 6.10 -23.02 3.64
N ILE A 6 6.88 -22.81 2.57
CA ILE A 6 7.06 -23.80 1.51
C ILE A 6 8.52 -24.24 1.34
N GLY A 7 9.43 -23.74 2.17
CA GLY A 7 10.86 -23.96 1.98
C GLY A 7 11.73 -23.43 3.11
N THR A 8 13.02 -23.34 2.83
CA THR A 8 14.06 -22.92 3.81
C THR A 8 14.89 -21.74 3.32
N GLU A 9 14.59 -21.24 2.13
CA GLU A 9 15.21 -20.05 1.55
C GLU A 9 14.98 -18.86 2.47
N ALA A 10 16.00 -18.02 2.59
CA ALA A 10 15.98 -16.84 3.43
C ALA A 10 16.72 -15.68 2.74
N ARG A 11 16.55 -14.46 3.26
CA ARG A 11 17.23 -13.25 2.78
C ARG A 11 17.04 -13.07 1.26
N ALA A 12 18.11 -12.90 0.49
CA ALA A 12 18.05 -12.63 -0.95
C ALA A 12 17.36 -13.76 -1.73
N ASP A 13 17.58 -15.02 -1.37
CA ASP A 13 16.95 -16.16 -2.05
C ASP A 13 15.42 -16.15 -1.85
N LEU A 14 14.97 -15.89 -0.61
CA LEU A 14 13.54 -15.69 -0.32
C LEU A 14 12.99 -14.42 -0.97
N GLY A 15 13.80 -13.36 -1.05
CA GLY A 15 13.48 -12.12 -1.76
C GLY A 15 13.17 -12.39 -3.23
N ALA A 16 14.01 -13.18 -3.91
CA ALA A 16 13.80 -13.54 -5.31
C ALA A 16 12.49 -14.33 -5.53
N LEU A 17 12.17 -15.27 -4.63
CA LEU A 17 10.88 -15.96 -4.67
C LEU A 17 9.71 -14.98 -4.50
N ARG A 18 9.77 -14.12 -3.48
CA ARG A 18 8.69 -13.16 -3.18
C ARG A 18 8.52 -12.07 -4.23
N THR A 19 9.56 -11.71 -4.95
CA THR A 19 9.45 -10.86 -6.15
C THR A 19 8.52 -11.51 -7.16
N ARG A 20 8.73 -12.80 -7.48
CA ARG A 20 7.84 -13.53 -8.42
C ARG A 20 6.43 -13.70 -7.87
N GLU A 21 6.29 -13.96 -6.57
CA GLU A 21 4.97 -14.05 -5.94
C GLU A 21 4.19 -12.74 -6.04
N MET A 22 4.84 -11.61 -5.79
CA MET A 22 4.23 -10.28 -5.92
C MET A 22 3.87 -9.95 -7.36
N GLU A 23 4.77 -10.19 -8.32
CA GLU A 23 4.48 -9.99 -9.75
C GLU A 23 3.22 -10.74 -10.18
N ARG A 24 3.08 -12.02 -9.80
CA ARG A 24 1.90 -12.82 -10.12
C ARG A 24 0.65 -12.36 -9.36
N ALA A 25 0.80 -11.92 -8.12
CA ALA A 25 -0.30 -11.35 -7.36
C ALA A 25 -0.83 -10.06 -8.02
N CYS A 26 0.06 -9.22 -8.55
CA CYS A 26 -0.30 -8.01 -9.30
C CYS A 26 -0.95 -8.32 -10.65
N ASP A 27 -0.47 -9.32 -11.39
CA ASP A 27 -1.08 -9.77 -12.67
C ASP A 27 -2.58 -10.11 -12.49
N VAL A 28 -2.94 -10.73 -11.35
CA VAL A 28 -4.35 -11.09 -11.04
C VAL A 28 -5.23 -9.87 -10.82
N LEU A 29 -4.67 -8.81 -10.26
CA LEU A 29 -5.39 -7.57 -9.91
C LEU A 29 -5.33 -6.52 -11.02
N ASP A 30 -4.69 -6.84 -12.15
CA ASP A 30 -4.38 -5.87 -13.21
C ASP A 30 -3.65 -4.63 -12.67
N MET A 31 -2.72 -4.84 -11.73
CA MET A 31 -1.97 -3.77 -11.08
C MET A 31 -0.63 -3.54 -11.74
N ARG A 32 -0.31 -2.27 -12.01
CA ARG A 32 1.07 -1.86 -12.28
C ARG A 32 1.87 -1.83 -10.98
N MET A 33 3.05 -2.42 -10.98
CA MET A 33 3.91 -2.53 -9.82
C MET A 33 5.18 -1.70 -9.98
N TYR A 34 5.58 -1.04 -8.90
CA TYR A 34 6.85 -0.32 -8.79
C TYR A 34 7.63 -0.80 -7.57
N TRP A 35 8.93 -1.01 -7.76
CA TRP A 35 9.85 -1.26 -6.66
C TRP A 35 10.53 0.05 -6.25
N HIS A 36 10.56 0.32 -4.94
CA HIS A 36 11.31 1.46 -4.40
C HIS A 36 12.82 1.23 -4.54
N SER A 37 13.27 0.01 -4.23
CA SER A 37 14.62 -0.46 -4.51
C SER A 37 14.82 -0.68 -6.01
N GLU A 38 15.88 -0.11 -6.57
CA GLU A 38 16.22 -0.26 -8.00
C GLU A 38 17.38 -1.23 -8.25
N THR A 39 18.18 -1.51 -7.22
CA THR A 39 19.38 -2.36 -7.32
C THR A 39 19.51 -3.23 -6.09
N ALA A 40 20.25 -4.34 -6.20
CA ALA A 40 20.49 -5.25 -5.08
C ALA A 40 21.21 -4.58 -3.90
N ASP A 41 21.99 -3.53 -4.17
CA ASP A 41 22.76 -2.78 -3.17
C ASP A 41 22.00 -1.54 -2.64
N ASP A 42 20.75 -1.32 -3.08
CA ASP A 42 19.94 -0.21 -2.61
C ASP A 42 19.64 -0.37 -1.10
N PRO A 43 19.81 0.68 -0.28
CA PRO A 43 19.51 0.62 1.15
C PRO A 43 18.04 0.32 1.47
N ILE A 44 17.12 0.53 0.52
CA ILE A 44 15.69 0.19 0.67
C ILE A 44 15.52 -1.33 0.57
N THR A 45 15.92 -2.04 1.61
CA THR A 45 15.87 -3.50 1.69
C THR A 45 15.38 -3.95 3.06
N ASP A 46 14.80 -5.14 3.12
CA ASP A 46 14.36 -5.73 4.38
C ASP A 46 15.58 -6.11 5.24
N PHE A 47 15.67 -5.52 6.42
CA PHE A 47 16.75 -5.75 7.38
C PHE A 47 16.29 -6.56 8.61
N GLY A 48 15.09 -7.15 8.55
CA GLY A 48 14.54 -7.98 9.61
C GLY A 48 13.48 -7.27 10.44
N PHE A 49 13.58 -7.33 11.77
CA PHE A 49 12.54 -6.81 12.65
C PHE A 49 12.80 -5.36 13.05
N SER A 50 11.77 -4.51 12.91
CA SER A 50 11.71 -3.19 13.54
C SER A 50 10.26 -2.89 13.95
N LYS A 51 10.10 -2.05 14.96
CA LYS A 51 8.82 -1.45 15.37
C LYS A 51 8.78 0.07 15.14
N SER A 52 9.81 0.66 14.54
CA SER A 52 9.96 2.10 14.39
C SER A 52 10.07 2.51 12.92
N GLY A 53 9.13 3.34 12.46
CA GLY A 53 9.18 3.95 11.12
C GLY A 53 10.42 4.82 10.94
N VAL A 54 10.76 5.62 11.96
CA VAL A 54 11.94 6.49 11.97
C VAL A 54 13.24 5.69 11.85
N GLU A 55 13.37 4.58 12.58
CA GLU A 55 14.53 3.70 12.46
C GLU A 55 14.63 3.11 11.05
N THR A 56 13.49 2.68 10.50
CA THR A 56 13.42 2.06 9.18
C THR A 56 13.79 3.07 8.09
N LEU A 57 13.23 4.28 8.09
CA LEU A 57 13.61 5.36 7.17
C LEU A 57 15.07 5.79 7.34
N GLY A 58 15.60 5.75 8.58
CA GLY A 58 17.02 5.97 8.84
C GLY A 58 17.93 4.93 8.15
N LYS A 59 17.52 3.66 8.15
CA LYS A 59 18.26 2.56 7.49
C LYS A 59 18.11 2.58 5.97
N TRP A 60 16.90 2.80 5.48
CA TRP A 60 16.60 2.88 4.04
C TRP A 60 17.16 4.14 3.38
N GLY A 61 17.49 5.16 4.18
CA GLY A 61 17.82 6.48 3.67
C GLY A 61 16.56 7.22 3.32
N HIS A 62 16.15 8.12 4.20
CA HIS A 62 14.91 8.89 4.08
C HIS A 62 14.82 9.66 2.76
N ALA A 63 15.85 10.43 2.43
CA ALA A 63 15.90 11.20 1.17
C ALA A 63 15.86 10.31 -0.08
N ARG A 64 16.52 9.14 -0.05
CA ARG A 64 16.51 8.17 -1.16
C ARG A 64 15.12 7.56 -1.34
N THR A 65 14.49 7.17 -0.24
CA THR A 65 13.12 6.62 -0.22
C THR A 65 12.13 7.63 -0.79
N LEU A 66 12.18 8.88 -0.30
CA LEU A 66 11.29 9.94 -0.75
C LEU A 66 11.52 10.31 -2.22
N ALA A 67 12.77 10.38 -2.68
CA ALA A 67 13.08 10.65 -4.09
C ALA A 67 12.49 9.59 -5.02
N ARG A 68 12.62 8.29 -4.68
CA ARG A 68 12.00 7.20 -5.44
C ARG A 68 10.48 7.27 -5.43
N PHE A 69 9.88 7.60 -4.30
CA PHE A 69 8.43 7.71 -4.21
C PHE A 69 7.91 8.91 -5.03
N VAL A 70 8.59 10.07 -4.98
CA VAL A 70 8.24 11.24 -5.80
C VAL A 70 8.34 10.91 -7.30
N GLU A 71 9.37 10.19 -7.73
CA GLU A 71 9.51 9.77 -9.13
C GLU A 71 8.32 8.90 -9.58
N ILE A 72 7.90 7.94 -8.76
CA ILE A 72 6.73 7.08 -9.03
C ILE A 72 5.46 7.94 -9.10
N VAL A 73 5.22 8.81 -8.12
CA VAL A 73 4.02 9.66 -8.06
C VAL A 73 3.96 10.62 -9.26
N ARG A 74 5.07 11.26 -9.64
CA ARG A 74 5.11 12.18 -10.79
C ARG A 74 5.03 11.46 -12.14
N THR A 75 5.40 10.18 -12.19
CA THR A 75 5.24 9.32 -13.37
C THR A 75 3.79 8.91 -13.56
N GLU A 76 3.18 8.32 -12.52
CA GLU A 76 1.84 7.74 -12.60
C GLU A 76 0.73 8.76 -12.40
N LYS A 77 1.03 9.90 -11.77
CA LYS A 77 0.08 10.97 -11.47
C LYS A 77 -1.22 10.47 -10.80
N PRO A 78 -1.12 9.73 -9.68
CA PRO A 78 -2.31 9.20 -9.03
C PRO A 78 -3.14 10.31 -8.38
N ASP A 79 -4.47 10.23 -8.49
CA ASP A 79 -5.37 11.14 -7.76
C ASP A 79 -5.42 10.81 -6.26
N ILE A 80 -5.24 9.53 -5.91
CA ILE A 80 -5.45 9.03 -4.55
C ILE A 80 -4.26 8.18 -4.12
N LEU A 81 -3.78 8.41 -2.89
CA LEU A 81 -2.86 7.53 -2.18
C LEU A 81 -3.59 6.77 -1.07
N VAL A 82 -3.29 5.47 -0.93
CA VAL A 82 -3.83 4.61 0.13
C VAL A 82 -2.72 3.68 0.66
N PRO A 83 -1.93 4.09 1.67
CA PRO A 83 -1.04 3.16 2.35
C PRO A 83 -1.84 2.03 3.02
N THR A 84 -1.34 0.81 2.96
CA THR A 84 -2.05 -0.38 3.46
C THR A 84 -2.16 -0.43 4.98
N PHE A 85 -1.21 0.18 5.69
CA PHE A 85 -1.09 0.09 7.14
C PHE A 85 -1.06 1.46 7.80
N LEU A 86 -1.22 1.49 9.11
CA LEU A 86 -1.15 2.70 9.94
C LEU A 86 0.25 2.91 10.51
N ASP A 87 0.63 4.18 10.74
CA ASP A 87 1.77 4.52 11.59
C ASP A 87 1.34 4.59 13.06
N VAL A 88 1.13 3.42 13.67
CA VAL A 88 0.77 3.29 15.09
C VAL A 88 1.69 2.31 15.81
N PRO A 89 1.91 2.46 17.13
CA PRO A 89 2.57 1.43 17.91
C PRO A 89 1.83 0.08 17.77
N GLY A 90 2.58 -1.02 17.82
CA GLY A 90 2.07 -2.35 17.47
C GLY A 90 2.36 -2.82 16.05
N GLN A 91 2.46 -1.88 15.10
CA GLN A 91 2.83 -2.18 13.71
C GLN A 91 4.33 -2.40 13.51
N HIS A 92 4.67 -3.12 12.44
CA HIS A 92 6.05 -3.25 11.99
C HIS A 92 6.61 -1.91 11.49
N GLY A 93 7.87 -1.62 11.81
CA GLY A 93 8.56 -0.38 11.43
C GLY A 93 8.53 -0.11 9.93
N HIS A 94 8.61 -1.14 9.10
CA HIS A 94 8.50 -1.05 7.64
C HIS A 94 7.13 -0.54 7.17
N HIS A 95 6.04 -1.00 7.79
CA HIS A 95 4.69 -0.51 7.50
C HIS A 95 4.56 0.96 7.89
N ARG A 96 4.98 1.27 9.11
CA ARG A 96 4.97 2.62 9.67
C ARG A 96 5.76 3.60 8.81
N ALA A 97 6.95 3.19 8.34
CA ALA A 97 7.80 3.98 7.45
C ALA A 97 7.11 4.30 6.12
N MET A 98 6.42 3.33 5.51
CA MET A 98 5.69 3.56 4.26
C MET A 98 4.50 4.49 4.45
N THR A 99 3.80 4.42 5.59
CA THR A 99 2.71 5.36 5.92
C THR A 99 3.25 6.76 6.16
N GLN A 100 4.36 6.92 6.88
CA GLN A 100 5.06 8.21 7.04
C GLN A 100 5.47 8.80 5.68
N ALA A 101 6.10 7.98 4.83
CA ALA A 101 6.53 8.40 3.49
C ALA A 101 5.34 8.77 2.59
N ALA A 102 4.17 8.14 2.75
CA ALA A 102 2.96 8.46 1.98
C ALA A 102 2.41 9.86 2.31
N HIS A 103 2.54 10.34 3.55
CA HIS A 103 2.22 11.73 3.89
C HIS A 103 3.22 12.70 3.27
N GLU A 104 4.51 12.41 3.40
CA GLU A 104 5.56 13.32 2.92
C GLU A 104 5.62 13.41 1.39
N VAL A 105 5.41 12.29 0.69
CA VAL A 105 5.45 12.27 -0.78
C VAL A 105 4.33 13.12 -1.38
N MET A 106 3.20 13.27 -0.68
CA MET A 106 2.08 14.08 -1.14
C MET A 106 2.49 15.55 -1.31
N ALA A 107 3.22 16.10 -0.33
CA ALA A 107 3.78 17.45 -0.41
C ALA A 107 4.99 17.52 -1.36
N ALA A 108 5.92 16.56 -1.26
CA ALA A 108 7.15 16.56 -2.06
C ALA A 108 6.90 16.40 -3.57
N ALA A 109 5.89 15.59 -3.96
CA ALA A 109 5.53 15.42 -5.35
C ALA A 109 4.94 16.70 -5.96
N ALA A 110 4.24 17.52 -5.16
CA ALA A 110 3.66 18.78 -5.58
C ALA A 110 4.65 19.96 -5.64
N ASP A 111 5.81 19.85 -4.98
CA ASP A 111 6.80 20.93 -4.90
C ASP A 111 7.63 21.10 -6.19
N PRO A 112 7.52 22.22 -6.93
CA PRO A 112 8.34 22.47 -8.12
C PRO A 112 9.84 22.50 -7.87
N GLU A 113 10.29 22.76 -6.64
CA GLU A 113 11.71 22.82 -6.28
C GLU A 113 12.29 21.45 -5.88
N PHE A 114 11.44 20.42 -5.69
CA PHE A 114 11.94 19.08 -5.41
C PHE A 114 12.70 18.53 -6.62
N ALA A 115 13.93 18.06 -6.38
CA ALA A 115 14.85 17.59 -7.41
C ALA A 115 14.28 16.39 -8.19
N SER A 116 13.74 16.65 -9.38
CA SER A 116 13.20 15.65 -10.30
C SER A 116 13.19 16.23 -11.72
N ASN A 117 13.29 15.36 -12.72
CA ASN A 117 13.11 15.69 -14.13
C ASN A 117 11.64 15.61 -14.60
N LEU A 118 10.72 15.25 -13.69
CA LEU A 118 9.29 15.12 -13.98
C LEU A 118 8.52 16.34 -13.44
N PRO A 119 7.44 16.75 -14.12
CA PRO A 119 6.61 17.85 -13.65
C PRO A 119 6.00 17.53 -12.28
N PRO A 120 5.80 18.53 -11.40
CA PRO A 120 5.14 18.34 -10.13
C PRO A 120 3.73 17.77 -10.31
N TRP A 121 3.31 16.99 -9.32
CA TRP A 121 1.98 16.39 -9.28
C TRP A 121 1.40 16.51 -7.87
N GLN A 122 0.23 17.14 -7.77
CA GLN A 122 -0.54 17.22 -6.55
C GLN A 122 -1.51 16.04 -6.50
N VAL A 123 -1.21 15.06 -5.67
CA VAL A 123 -2.20 14.02 -5.32
C VAL A 123 -3.40 14.72 -4.65
N ALA A 124 -4.61 14.34 -5.02
CA ALA A 124 -5.83 14.99 -4.54
C ALA A 124 -6.21 14.54 -3.13
N LYS A 125 -6.08 13.23 -2.83
CA LYS A 125 -6.50 12.66 -1.53
C LYS A 125 -5.54 11.60 -1.00
N LEU A 126 -5.42 11.54 0.32
CA LEU A 126 -4.76 10.45 1.05
C LEU A 126 -5.75 9.80 2.01
N TYR A 127 -5.98 8.50 1.83
CA TYR A 127 -6.79 7.70 2.75
C TYR A 127 -5.94 6.74 3.55
N LEU A 128 -6.27 6.60 4.83
CA LEU A 128 -5.76 5.55 5.71
C LEU A 128 -6.83 4.46 5.89
N PRO A 129 -6.45 3.20 6.16
CA PRO A 129 -7.41 2.18 6.55
C PRO A 129 -8.10 2.57 7.87
N ALA A 130 -9.42 2.53 7.90
CA ALA A 130 -10.23 2.75 9.10
C ALA A 130 -10.62 1.41 9.79
N THR A 131 -9.75 0.42 9.64
CA THR A 131 -9.83 -0.92 10.23
C THR A 131 -8.47 -1.27 10.81
N SER A 132 -8.42 -2.10 11.86
CA SER A 132 -7.13 -2.56 12.39
C SER A 132 -6.37 -3.39 11.35
N GLY A 133 -5.05 -3.30 11.36
CA GLY A 133 -4.19 -3.59 10.20
C GLY A 133 -4.13 -5.02 9.67
N ALA A 134 -4.79 -6.01 10.29
CA ALA A 134 -5.11 -7.34 9.71
C ALA A 134 -5.78 -8.28 10.73
N GLY A 135 -6.82 -7.84 11.44
CA GLY A 135 -7.48 -8.70 12.44
C GLY A 135 -6.53 -9.12 13.58
N GLN A 136 -6.34 -10.42 13.82
CA GLN A 136 -5.50 -10.97 14.91
C GLN A 136 -3.98 -10.94 14.63
N ALA A 137 -3.54 -10.54 13.43
CA ALA A 137 -2.14 -10.66 13.02
C ALA A 137 -1.26 -9.47 13.45
N TYR A 138 -1.85 -8.32 13.77
CA TYR A 138 -1.14 -7.15 14.29
C TYR A 138 -1.86 -6.66 15.55
N ASP A 139 -1.07 -6.45 16.60
CA ASP A 139 -1.55 -5.92 17.87
C ASP A 139 -1.43 -4.39 17.81
N ASP A 140 -2.28 -3.74 17.02
CA ASP A 140 -2.32 -2.27 16.98
C ASP A 140 -2.60 -1.77 18.40
N ASP A 141 -1.61 -1.11 19.02
CA ASP A 141 -1.73 -0.60 20.38
C ASP A 141 -2.76 0.55 20.47
N LEU A 142 -3.14 1.10 19.32
CA LEU A 142 -4.12 2.18 19.17
C LEU A 142 -5.25 1.78 18.22
N PRO A 143 -6.50 2.19 18.50
CA PRO A 143 -7.60 1.95 17.57
C PRO A 143 -7.35 2.65 16.22
N PRO A 144 -7.88 2.10 15.10
CA PRO A 144 -7.82 2.78 13.82
C PRO A 144 -8.59 4.12 13.87
N PRO A 145 -8.24 5.08 13.00
CA PRO A 145 -8.99 6.33 12.91
C PRO A 145 -10.45 6.08 12.50
N PRO A 146 -11.39 6.98 12.82
CA PRO A 146 -12.79 6.82 12.46
C PRO A 146 -12.96 6.80 10.94
N ALA A 147 -13.80 5.89 10.45
CA ALA A 147 -14.15 5.83 9.04
C ALA A 147 -14.88 7.11 8.61
N THR A 148 -14.39 7.75 7.55
CA THR A 148 -15.04 8.89 6.89
C THR A 148 -15.75 8.46 5.61
N LEU A 149 -15.29 7.37 5.00
CA LEU A 149 -15.85 6.79 3.78
C LEU A 149 -15.91 5.27 3.91
N THR A 150 -17.01 4.67 3.42
CA THR A 150 -17.13 3.22 3.28
C THR A 150 -17.34 2.88 1.82
N ILE A 151 -16.46 2.06 1.26
CA ILE A 151 -16.59 1.52 -0.08
C ILE A 151 -17.39 0.23 0.01
N ASP A 152 -18.52 0.19 -0.69
CA ASP A 152 -19.36 -1.00 -0.81
C ASP A 152 -18.61 -2.11 -1.56
N GLY A 153 -18.37 -3.22 -0.86
CA GLY A 153 -17.69 -4.40 -1.39
C GLY A 153 -18.61 -5.53 -1.83
N SER A 154 -19.92 -5.31 -1.83
CA SER A 154 -20.92 -6.33 -2.21
C SER A 154 -21.01 -6.58 -3.72
N GLY A 155 -20.41 -5.69 -4.52
CA GLY A 155 -20.38 -5.79 -5.98
C GLY A 155 -19.59 -6.97 -6.52
N ARG A 156 -19.67 -7.15 -7.84
CA ARG A 156 -18.94 -8.17 -8.60
C ARG A 156 -18.25 -7.53 -9.79
N ASP A 157 -17.12 -8.11 -10.17
CA ASP A 157 -16.47 -7.79 -11.43
C ASP A 157 -17.39 -8.18 -12.60
N PRO A 158 -17.73 -7.24 -13.50
CA PRO A 158 -18.68 -7.49 -14.58
C PRO A 158 -18.16 -8.50 -15.62
N VAL A 159 -16.85 -8.74 -15.69
CA VAL A 159 -16.25 -9.66 -16.68
C VAL A 159 -16.21 -11.09 -16.15
N SER A 160 -15.64 -11.31 -14.96
CA SER A 160 -15.49 -12.64 -14.36
C SER A 160 -16.70 -13.10 -13.54
N GLY A 161 -17.57 -12.17 -13.12
CA GLY A 161 -18.69 -12.44 -12.21
C GLY A 161 -18.28 -12.72 -10.76
N TRP A 162 -16.99 -12.61 -10.44
CA TRP A 162 -16.49 -12.83 -9.09
C TRP A 162 -16.71 -11.61 -8.20
N GLY A 163 -17.01 -11.86 -6.92
CA GLY A 163 -16.98 -10.80 -5.92
C GLY A 163 -15.55 -10.28 -5.74
N TRP A 164 -15.42 -8.99 -5.45
CA TRP A 164 -14.13 -8.32 -5.31
C TRP A 164 -13.21 -8.96 -4.26
N ASN A 165 -13.77 -9.37 -3.11
CA ASN A 165 -13.03 -10.11 -2.08
C ASN A 165 -12.45 -11.43 -2.62
N ARG A 166 -13.19 -12.13 -3.50
CA ARG A 166 -12.72 -13.37 -4.13
C ARG A 166 -11.55 -13.12 -5.08
N ILE A 167 -11.59 -12.03 -5.84
CA ILE A 167 -10.47 -11.61 -6.69
C ILE A 167 -9.23 -11.32 -5.84
N GLY A 168 -9.39 -10.52 -4.77
CA GLY A 168 -8.31 -10.24 -3.80
C GLY A 168 -7.71 -11.51 -3.20
N GLN A 169 -8.54 -12.50 -2.87
CA GLN A 169 -8.09 -13.77 -2.31
C GLN A 169 -7.33 -14.65 -3.31
N GLN A 170 -7.59 -14.52 -4.61
CA GLN A 170 -6.80 -15.20 -5.64
C GLN A 170 -5.43 -14.56 -5.83
N SER A 171 -5.35 -13.24 -5.78
CA SER A 171 -4.07 -12.53 -5.74
C SER A 171 -3.24 -13.00 -4.54
N ARG A 172 -3.85 -13.06 -3.35
CA ARG A 172 -3.19 -13.51 -2.13
C ARG A 172 -2.69 -14.96 -2.18
N ALA A 173 -3.31 -15.84 -2.96
CA ALA A 173 -2.89 -17.24 -3.11
C ALA A 173 -1.52 -17.40 -3.82
N TYR A 174 -1.02 -16.35 -4.46
CA TYR A 174 0.33 -16.36 -5.03
C TYR A 174 1.43 -16.14 -3.98
N HIS A 175 1.13 -15.58 -2.80
CA HIS A 175 2.10 -15.45 -1.70
C HIS A 175 2.20 -16.75 -0.89
N ARG A 176 2.66 -17.82 -1.55
CA ARG A 176 2.76 -19.18 -0.99
C ARG A 176 3.78 -19.24 0.14
N THR A 177 4.90 -18.53 0.04
CA THR A 177 5.89 -18.41 1.12
C THR A 177 5.30 -17.80 2.39
N GLN A 178 4.14 -17.16 2.31
CA GLN A 178 3.44 -16.52 3.43
C GLN A 178 2.16 -17.25 3.86
N GLY A 179 1.85 -18.41 3.25
CA GLY A 179 0.64 -19.16 3.56
C GLY A 179 -0.64 -18.35 3.32
N MET A 180 -0.60 -17.39 2.39
CA MET A 180 -1.74 -16.51 2.13
C MET A 180 -2.67 -17.08 1.06
N GLY A 181 -3.86 -16.47 0.96
CA GLY A 181 -4.95 -16.96 0.14
C GLY A 181 -5.78 -17.99 0.90
N ARG A 182 -7.09 -17.92 0.68
CA ARG A 182 -8.07 -18.86 1.22
C ARG A 182 -9.28 -18.86 0.30
N TRP A 183 -10.00 -19.97 0.27
CA TRP A 183 -11.29 -20.02 -0.38
C TRP A 183 -12.30 -19.12 0.37
N VAL A 184 -13.06 -18.33 -0.37
CA VAL A 184 -14.14 -17.48 0.15
C VAL A 184 -15.44 -17.83 -0.56
N GLY A 185 -16.55 -17.68 0.18
CA GLY A 185 -17.90 -17.96 -0.36
C GLY A 185 -18.29 -17.00 -1.48
N LEU A 186 -19.30 -17.37 -2.28
CA LEU A 186 -19.79 -16.52 -3.38
C LEU A 186 -20.35 -15.18 -2.91
N ASP A 187 -20.88 -15.12 -1.69
CA ASP A 187 -21.57 -13.96 -1.12
C ASP A 187 -20.78 -13.31 0.03
N GLU A 188 -19.51 -13.70 0.21
CA GLU A 188 -18.61 -13.10 1.21
C GLU A 188 -18.06 -11.76 0.69
N GLY A 189 -18.92 -10.74 0.67
CA GLY A 189 -18.53 -9.35 0.45
C GLY A 189 -17.85 -8.75 1.69
N ALA A 190 -16.98 -7.77 1.48
CA ALA A 190 -16.34 -7.04 2.57
C ALA A 190 -16.28 -5.55 2.23
N ASP A 191 -16.99 -4.73 2.98
CA ASP A 191 -16.91 -3.28 2.85
C ASP A 191 -15.53 -2.80 3.32
N TRP A 192 -14.96 -1.84 2.60
CA TRP A 192 -13.70 -1.21 2.97
C TRP A 192 -13.95 0.14 3.60
N LYS A 193 -13.55 0.27 4.86
CA LYS A 193 -13.65 1.52 5.62
C LYS A 193 -12.35 2.29 5.46
N LEU A 194 -12.47 3.53 5.01
CA LEU A 194 -11.37 4.46 4.78
C LEU A 194 -11.54 5.70 5.65
N HIS A 195 -10.41 6.25 6.06
CA HIS A 195 -10.31 7.52 6.76
C HIS A 195 -9.59 8.52 5.87
N LEU A 196 -10.24 9.62 5.50
CA LEU A 196 -9.63 10.71 4.75
C LEU A 196 -8.67 11.46 5.68
N ALA A 197 -7.37 11.24 5.48
CA ALA A 197 -6.34 11.88 6.29
C ALA A 197 -5.93 13.26 5.74
N GLU A 198 -5.94 13.42 4.41
CA GLU A 198 -5.56 14.67 3.75
C GLU A 198 -6.31 14.82 2.42
N THR A 199 -6.70 16.06 2.07
CA THR A 199 -7.36 16.39 0.80
C THR A 199 -6.92 17.77 0.32
N HIS A 200 -6.71 17.90 -1.00
CA HIS A 200 -6.52 19.17 -1.70
C HIS A 200 -7.67 19.50 -2.66
N VAL A 201 -8.77 18.75 -2.59
CA VAL A 201 -10.00 19.04 -3.35
C VAL A 201 -11.07 19.61 -2.41
N PRO A 202 -11.87 20.59 -2.89
CA PRO A 202 -12.91 21.21 -2.08
C PRO A 202 -14.16 20.32 -1.97
N GLY A 203 -14.99 20.62 -0.96
CA GLY A 203 -16.29 19.99 -0.78
C GLY A 203 -16.26 18.75 0.13
N PRO A 204 -17.43 18.15 0.38
CA PRO A 204 -17.54 16.99 1.26
C PRO A 204 -17.04 15.70 0.59
N ASP A 205 -16.44 14.82 1.37
CA ASP A 205 -15.95 13.52 0.91
C ASP A 205 -17.04 12.44 0.91
N THR A 206 -17.96 12.52 -0.04
CA THR A 206 -19.14 11.63 -0.12
C THR A 206 -18.93 10.36 -0.94
N SER A 207 -17.86 10.32 -1.74
CA SER A 207 -17.44 9.17 -2.54
C SER A 207 -15.93 9.22 -2.78
N LEU A 208 -15.34 8.10 -3.21
CA LEU A 208 -13.91 8.05 -3.55
C LEU A 208 -13.55 9.11 -4.60
N SER A 209 -14.44 9.31 -5.59
CA SER A 209 -14.31 10.29 -6.66
C SER A 209 -14.77 11.72 -6.33
N ALA A 210 -15.27 11.98 -5.12
CA ALA A 210 -15.79 13.30 -4.76
C ALA A 210 -14.72 14.40 -4.93
N GLY A 211 -15.01 15.42 -5.73
CA GLY A 211 -14.06 16.52 -6.01
C GLY A 211 -12.92 16.17 -6.96
N LEU A 212 -12.84 14.92 -7.46
CA LEU A 212 -11.92 14.55 -8.53
C LEU A 212 -12.51 14.91 -9.91
N PRO A 213 -11.68 15.11 -10.94
CA PRO A 213 -12.15 15.25 -12.32
C PRO A 213 -13.08 14.09 -12.68
N ALA A 214 -14.20 14.40 -13.36
CA ALA A 214 -15.24 13.42 -13.67
C ALA A 214 -14.89 12.51 -14.87
N ASP A 215 -13.80 12.82 -15.56
CA ASP A 215 -13.27 12.16 -16.73
C ASP A 215 -11.73 12.06 -16.66
N LEU A 216 -11.22 10.88 -17.02
CA LEU A 216 -9.81 10.62 -17.38
C LEU A 216 -9.62 10.84 -18.88
#